data_AF-A0AAX0I6G7-F1
#
_entry.id   AF-A0AAX0I6G7-F1
#
_cell.length_a   1.000
_cell.length_b   1.000
_cell.length_c   1.000
_cell.angle_alpha   90.00
_cell.angle_beta   90.00
_cell.angle_gamma   90.00
#
_symmetry.space_group_name_H-M   'P 1'
#
loop_
_entity.id
_entity.type
_entity.pdbx_description
1 polymer ?
#
loop_
_entity_poly.entity_id
_entity_poly.type
_entity_poly.pdbx_seq_one_letter_code
_entity_poly.pdbx_strand_id
1 'polypeptide(L)'
;MAGQGNLAGGNSPLWHGASAASAGHRNASAQWGIRSKEFGKAGGAAGYNQLLFDDTDSQGRVQLKSSHAASELTLGHLIHGADNYRGSLRGAGAELRTDAYGAVRAKAGLLVSSYVLRHEAAQRDPAGDNAGGMALLKQAVLLGDTFSQAAQTHQTVAYASHVGASAANASELDEQAAPLKAMQASVAGMHEQLPHTKDSLIAIAAKADLGLIAGQDLQLANGESVILMSGQDTQWSSGGQWRLHTGQAIGMLGGAMKAGEGDAGVQLIAAQGTIDAQAQGDTLRLQARDEVNVISANAHVDWAALKSIRLSTAGGANITIEGGNITIQCPGKITVFAGKKSFIGPTRAPYVMPPLPSSTCKSCILSAMQQGAAGVLR
;
A
#
# COMPACT_ATOMS: atom_id res chain seq x y z
N MET A 1 -20.70 40.01 12.26
CA MET A 1 -20.90 41.05 13.29
C MET A 1 -19.81 40.87 14.32
N ALA A 2 -18.97 41.87 14.56
CA ALA A 2 -18.05 41.87 15.71
C ALA A 2 -18.83 42.40 16.92
N GLY A 3 -18.72 41.73 18.07
CA GLY A 3 -19.33 42.19 19.32
C GLY A 3 -20.64 41.52 19.70
N GLN A 4 -20.99 40.34 19.17
CA GLN A 4 -22.19 39.62 19.64
C GLN A 4 -22.08 39.16 21.11
N GLY A 5 -20.84 39.06 21.63
CA GLY A 5 -20.55 38.87 23.05
C GLY A 5 -20.00 40.10 23.78
N ASN A 6 -19.93 41.27 23.12
CA ASN A 6 -19.42 42.50 23.74
C ASN A 6 -20.60 43.39 24.17
N LEU A 7 -20.79 43.53 25.48
CA LEU A 7 -21.84 44.36 26.10
C LEU A 7 -21.30 45.69 26.64
N ALA A 8 -20.00 45.97 26.48
CA ALA A 8 -19.41 47.26 26.85
C ALA A 8 -19.63 48.28 25.72
N GLY A 9 -20.24 49.42 26.04
CA GLY A 9 -20.36 50.54 25.10
C GLY A 9 -19.02 51.24 24.87
N GLY A 10 -18.81 51.80 23.67
CA GLY A 10 -17.61 52.59 23.32
C GLY A 10 -16.47 51.78 22.68
N ASN A 11 -15.29 52.41 22.51
CA ASN A 11 -14.09 51.83 21.90
C ASN A 11 -13.37 50.82 22.82
N SER A 12 -14.11 49.96 23.54
CA SER A 12 -13.51 48.93 24.40
C SER A 12 -12.70 47.93 23.56
N PRO A 13 -11.53 47.47 24.04
CA PRO A 13 -10.82 46.37 23.40
C PRO A 13 -11.72 45.15 23.21
N LEU A 14 -11.49 44.37 22.15
CA LEU A 14 -12.33 43.21 21.83
C LEU A 14 -12.36 42.18 22.97
N TRP A 15 -11.23 41.99 23.67
CA TRP A 15 -11.15 41.20 24.88
C TRP A 15 -11.02 42.12 26.11
N HIS A 16 -11.91 41.99 27.09
CA HIS A 16 -11.95 42.89 28.25
C HIS A 16 -12.61 42.25 29.47
N GLY A 17 -12.23 42.67 30.68
CA GLY A 17 -12.79 42.15 31.93
C GLY A 17 -14.22 42.59 32.32
N ALA A 18 -14.93 43.41 31.53
CA ALA A 18 -16.20 44.05 31.94
C ALA A 18 -17.50 43.29 31.57
N SER A 19 -18.19 42.67 32.54
CA SER A 19 -19.49 41.95 32.38
C SER A 19 -20.56 42.43 33.35
N ALA A 20 -21.82 42.37 32.91
CA ALA A 20 -23.00 42.74 33.70
C ALA A 20 -23.64 41.57 34.51
N ALA A 21 -23.04 40.36 34.55
CA ALA A 21 -23.57 39.19 35.28
C ALA A 21 -22.51 38.55 36.21
N SER A 22 -22.92 37.99 37.35
CA SER A 22 -22.03 37.50 38.43
C SER A 22 -21.18 36.27 38.08
N ALA A 23 -21.56 35.47 37.08
CA ALA A 23 -20.75 34.39 36.50
C ALA A 23 -20.00 34.81 35.21
N GLY A 24 -20.19 36.06 34.78
CA GLY A 24 -20.27 36.42 33.37
C GLY A 24 -18.97 36.70 32.63
N HIS A 25 -17.78 36.42 33.20
CA HIS A 25 -16.46 36.59 32.55
C HIS A 25 -15.33 35.80 33.24
N ARG A 26 -15.46 34.51 33.59
CA ARG A 26 -14.35 33.76 34.23
C ARG A 26 -13.30 33.27 33.21
N ASN A 27 -12.33 34.02 32.65
CA ASN A 27 -11.66 35.28 32.99
C ASN A 27 -11.51 36.13 31.70
N ALA A 28 -12.31 37.15 31.47
CA ALA A 28 -12.18 37.98 30.27
C ALA A 28 -10.96 38.94 30.30
N SER A 29 -10.20 38.92 31.40
CA SER A 29 -8.83 39.45 31.50
C SER A 29 -7.74 38.42 31.19
N ALA A 30 -8.07 37.12 31.15
CA ALA A 30 -7.12 36.07 30.76
C ALA A 30 -6.99 35.96 29.25
N GLN A 31 -7.95 36.53 28.49
CA GLN A 31 -7.86 36.64 27.05
C GLN A 31 -7.27 37.99 26.66
N TRP A 32 -6.22 37.96 25.87
CA TRP A 32 -5.60 39.15 25.29
C TRP A 32 -5.16 38.88 23.86
N GLY A 33 -5.19 39.90 23.01
CA GLY A 33 -4.78 39.73 21.63
C GLY A 33 -4.98 40.95 20.77
N ILE A 34 -4.74 40.78 19.48
CA ILE A 34 -4.93 41.80 18.45
C ILE A 34 -5.88 41.25 17.39
N ARG A 35 -6.90 42.03 17.03
CA ARG A 35 -7.79 41.72 15.90
C ARG A 35 -7.86 42.90 14.95
N SER A 36 -7.61 42.65 13.66
CA SER A 36 -7.84 43.65 12.60
C SER A 36 -9.31 43.64 12.15
N LYS A 37 -9.71 44.60 11.33
CA LYS A 37 -11.00 44.57 10.65
C LYS A 37 -10.76 44.81 9.17
N GLU A 38 -11.29 43.95 8.32
CA GLU A 38 -11.26 44.15 6.89
C GLU A 38 -11.95 45.47 6.54
N PHE A 39 -11.41 46.18 5.55
CA PHE A 39 -11.86 47.53 5.19
C PHE A 39 -13.36 47.56 4.85
N GLY A 40 -13.84 46.59 4.04
CA GLY A 40 -15.26 46.33 3.77
C GLY A 40 -16.07 47.47 3.14
N LYS A 41 -17.19 47.16 2.46
CA LYS A 41 -18.24 48.16 2.19
C LYS A 41 -19.01 48.45 3.49
N ALA A 42 -19.37 49.71 3.74
CA ALA A 42 -20.20 50.09 4.87
C ALA A 42 -21.47 49.21 4.92
N GLY A 43 -21.69 48.51 6.04
CA GLY A 43 -22.83 47.60 6.24
C GLY A 43 -22.60 46.13 5.86
N GLY A 44 -21.46 45.75 5.28
CA GLY A 44 -21.11 44.35 5.02
C GLY A 44 -20.46 43.64 6.21
N ALA A 45 -20.56 42.31 6.28
CA ALA A 45 -19.77 41.52 7.22
C ALA A 45 -18.28 41.61 6.80
N ALA A 46 -17.50 42.39 7.55
CA ALA A 46 -16.06 42.52 7.35
C ALA A 46 -15.32 41.33 7.97
N GLY A 47 -14.39 40.73 7.23
CA GLY A 47 -13.43 39.76 7.74
C GLY A 47 -12.45 40.37 8.75
N TYR A 48 -11.57 39.53 9.31
CA TYR A 48 -10.55 39.95 10.27
C TYR A 48 -9.39 38.95 10.33
N ASN A 49 -8.23 39.44 10.76
CA ASN A 49 -7.14 38.61 11.25
C ASN A 49 -7.04 38.75 12.77
N GLN A 50 -6.62 37.69 13.45
CA GLN A 50 -6.58 37.63 14.90
C GLN A 50 -5.34 36.88 15.39
N LEU A 51 -4.68 37.44 16.40
CA LEU A 51 -3.77 36.75 17.30
C LEU A 51 -4.37 36.82 18.70
N LEU A 52 -4.66 35.69 19.33
CA LEU A 52 -5.30 35.58 20.64
C LEU A 52 -4.44 34.70 21.56
N PHE A 53 -4.22 35.18 22.77
CA PHE A 53 -3.66 34.47 23.92
C PHE A 53 -4.77 34.28 24.95
N ASP A 54 -4.86 33.10 25.54
CA ASP A 54 -5.81 32.76 26.59
C ASP A 54 -5.05 32.08 27.72
N ASP A 55 -4.78 32.86 28.77
CA ASP A 55 -4.00 32.48 29.94
C ASP A 55 -4.89 31.98 31.09
N THR A 56 -6.08 31.44 30.76
CA THR A 56 -6.93 30.82 31.77
C THR A 56 -6.16 29.68 32.44
N ASP A 57 -6.19 29.64 33.78
CA ASP A 57 -5.45 28.67 34.59
C ASP A 57 -5.59 27.24 34.06
N SER A 58 -4.43 26.59 33.87
CA SER A 58 -4.31 25.22 33.33
C SER A 58 -4.92 25.01 31.94
N GLN A 59 -5.36 26.06 31.25
CA GLN A 59 -6.01 26.01 29.94
C GLN A 59 -5.37 26.97 28.92
N GLY A 60 -4.06 27.14 29.04
CA GLY A 60 -3.26 27.99 28.15
C GLY A 60 -3.53 27.68 26.67
N ARG A 61 -3.70 28.74 25.87
CA ARG A 61 -3.94 28.65 24.43
C ARG A 61 -3.37 29.85 23.68
N VAL A 62 -2.86 29.60 22.48
CA VAL A 62 -2.54 30.64 21.48
C VAL A 62 -3.29 30.34 20.19
N GLN A 63 -3.87 31.35 19.55
CA GLN A 63 -4.55 31.22 18.26
C GLN A 63 -4.10 32.31 17.28
N LEU A 64 -3.64 31.90 16.10
CA LEU A 64 -3.45 32.73 14.93
C LEU A 64 -4.53 32.40 13.90
N LYS A 65 -5.34 33.38 13.49
CA LYS A 65 -6.54 33.17 12.68
C LYS A 65 -6.72 34.23 11.60
N SER A 66 -7.19 33.80 10.43
CA SER A 66 -7.88 34.64 9.46
C SER A 66 -9.33 34.18 9.34
N SER A 67 -10.28 35.12 9.31
CA SER A 67 -11.68 34.78 9.03
C SER A 67 -11.88 34.23 7.62
N HIS A 68 -10.94 34.49 6.70
CA HIS A 68 -10.97 33.94 5.36
C HIS A 68 -10.83 32.41 5.41
N ALA A 69 -11.87 31.72 4.91
CA ALA A 69 -11.99 30.27 4.94
C ALA A 69 -11.73 29.64 6.32
N ALA A 70 -12.06 30.37 7.41
CA ALA A 70 -11.83 29.92 8.78
C ALA A 70 -10.41 29.32 9.03
N SER A 71 -9.40 29.94 8.42
CA SER A 71 -8.01 29.46 8.44
C SER A 71 -7.35 29.83 9.76
N GLU A 72 -6.88 28.84 10.53
CA GLU A 72 -6.28 29.09 11.85
C GLU A 72 -5.24 28.03 12.25
N LEU A 73 -4.27 28.48 13.06
CA LEU A 73 -3.36 27.67 13.87
C LEU A 73 -3.69 27.92 15.34
N THR A 74 -4.13 26.90 16.07
CA THR A 74 -4.41 26.97 17.50
C THR A 74 -3.53 25.99 18.26
N LEU A 75 -2.85 26.45 19.31
CA LEU A 75 -1.95 25.67 20.16
C LEU A 75 -2.45 25.67 21.61
N GLY A 76 -2.27 24.57 22.34
CA GLY A 76 -2.70 24.41 23.73
C GLY A 76 -4.12 23.83 23.83
N HIS A 77 -5.00 24.46 24.61
CA HIS A 77 -6.39 24.02 24.74
C HIS A 77 -7.25 24.56 23.59
N LEU A 78 -7.77 23.67 22.75
CA LEU A 78 -8.61 24.03 21.62
C LEU A 78 -10.03 24.30 22.12
N ILE A 79 -10.46 25.56 22.13
CA ILE A 79 -11.72 25.98 22.75
C ILE A 79 -12.57 26.75 21.74
N HIS A 80 -13.87 26.47 21.70
CA HIS A 80 -14.80 27.30 20.94
C HIS A 80 -14.80 28.73 21.49
N GLY A 81 -14.61 29.73 20.63
CA GLY A 81 -14.54 31.13 21.06
C GLY A 81 -15.31 32.03 20.11
N ALA A 82 -15.99 33.03 20.67
CA ALA A 82 -16.69 34.07 19.95
C ALA A 82 -16.49 35.41 20.67
N ASP A 83 -15.58 36.24 20.18
CA ASP A 83 -15.17 37.49 20.86
C ASP A 83 -14.73 37.21 22.31
N ASN A 84 -15.35 37.87 23.29
CA ASN A 84 -15.16 37.65 24.73
C ASN A 84 -15.79 36.34 25.27
N TYR A 85 -16.57 35.64 24.44
CA TYR A 85 -17.21 34.40 24.85
C TYR A 85 -16.25 33.22 24.69
N ARG A 86 -16.06 32.50 25.80
CA ARG A 86 -15.29 31.26 25.89
C ARG A 86 -16.27 30.11 26.04
N GLY A 87 -16.35 29.26 25.01
CA GLY A 87 -17.27 28.14 24.92
C GLY A 87 -16.66 26.81 25.37
N SER A 88 -17.15 25.71 24.80
CA SER A 88 -16.71 24.36 25.15
C SER A 88 -15.30 24.01 24.65
N LEU A 89 -14.66 23.09 25.37
CA LEU A 89 -13.42 22.43 24.94
C LEU A 89 -13.71 21.57 23.71
N ARG A 90 -12.84 21.67 22.70
CA ARG A 90 -12.87 20.92 21.44
C ARG A 90 -11.69 19.96 21.28
N GLY A 91 -10.63 20.13 22.07
CA GLY A 91 -9.44 19.27 22.04
C GLY A 91 -8.25 19.89 22.76
N ALA A 92 -7.11 19.22 22.69
CA ALA A 92 -5.84 19.69 23.24
C ALA A 92 -4.69 19.37 22.27
N GLY A 93 -3.67 20.22 22.24
CA GLY A 93 -2.50 20.06 21.37
C GLY A 93 -2.40 21.18 20.34
N ALA A 94 -2.29 20.81 19.06
CA ALA A 94 -2.18 21.76 17.95
C ALA A 94 -3.24 21.43 16.87
N GLU A 95 -3.94 22.44 16.39
CA GLU A 95 -4.86 22.36 15.24
C GLU A 95 -4.41 23.36 14.18
N LEU A 96 -4.08 22.88 12.99
CA LEU A 96 -3.99 23.68 11.77
C LEU A 96 -5.21 23.34 10.91
N ARG A 97 -6.09 24.31 10.66
CA ARG A 97 -7.31 24.11 9.86
C ARG A 97 -7.51 25.22 8.84
N THR A 98 -8.21 24.88 7.77
CA THR A 98 -8.77 25.82 6.78
C THR A 98 -9.90 25.12 6.04
N ASP A 99 -10.93 25.88 5.65
CA ASP A 99 -12.00 25.41 4.76
C ASP A 99 -11.61 25.59 3.27
N ALA A 100 -10.42 26.11 3.00
CA ALA A 100 -9.83 26.25 1.67
C ALA A 100 -8.69 25.24 1.45
N TYR A 101 -7.77 25.54 0.54
CA TYR A 101 -6.63 24.67 0.23
C TYR A 101 -5.53 24.77 1.31
N GLY A 102 -4.91 23.64 1.65
CA GLY A 102 -3.78 23.57 2.58
C GLY A 102 -2.55 22.89 1.94
N ALA A 103 -1.36 23.34 2.30
CA ALA A 103 -0.11 22.69 1.90
C ALA A 103 0.92 22.76 3.02
N VAL A 104 1.57 21.63 3.32
CA VAL A 104 2.77 21.53 4.15
C VAL A 104 3.90 21.05 3.25
N ARG A 105 4.97 21.85 3.11
CA ARG A 105 6.10 21.54 2.21
C ARG A 105 7.42 21.74 2.94
N ALA A 106 8.29 20.74 2.82
CA ALA A 106 9.66 20.79 3.32
C ALA A 106 10.60 20.19 2.27
N LYS A 107 11.40 21.04 1.60
CA LYS A 107 12.25 20.65 0.46
C LYS A 107 13.26 19.56 0.82
N ALA A 108 13.78 19.57 2.05
CA ALA A 108 14.78 18.60 2.51
C ALA A 108 14.16 17.31 3.07
N GLY A 109 12.84 17.23 3.16
CA GLY A 109 12.11 16.09 3.74
C GLY A 109 11.14 16.48 4.86
N LEU A 110 10.18 15.60 5.14
CA LEU A 110 9.13 15.79 6.14
C LEU A 110 8.99 14.53 7.00
N LEU A 111 9.09 14.67 8.32
CA LEU A 111 8.79 13.60 9.28
C LEU A 111 7.43 13.85 9.93
N VAL A 112 6.54 12.86 9.85
CA VAL A 112 5.25 12.83 10.56
C VAL A 112 5.28 11.64 11.50
N SER A 113 5.28 11.89 12.81
CA SER A 113 5.51 10.85 13.80
C SER A 113 4.58 10.95 15.01
N SER A 114 4.20 9.79 15.55
CA SER A 114 3.56 9.66 16.88
C SER A 114 4.51 9.13 17.95
N TYR A 115 5.80 8.97 17.63
CA TYR A 115 6.82 8.67 18.63
C TYR A 115 7.10 9.91 19.48
N VAL A 116 7.33 9.68 20.77
CA VAL A 116 7.61 10.74 21.73
C VAL A 116 9.03 11.24 21.52
N LEU A 117 9.20 12.57 21.44
CA LEU A 117 10.47 13.25 21.63
C LEU A 117 10.52 13.83 23.04
N ARG A 118 11.62 13.64 23.77
CA ARG A 118 11.83 14.36 25.03
C ARG A 118 12.11 15.82 24.72
N HIS A 119 11.32 16.72 25.29
CA HIS A 119 11.43 18.15 25.03
C HIS A 119 11.28 18.93 26.35
N GLU A 120 12.11 18.59 27.32
CA GLU A 120 12.16 19.23 28.63
C GLU A 120 13.40 20.15 28.76
N ALA A 121 13.47 20.95 29.82
CA ALA A 121 14.56 21.91 29.99
C ALA A 121 15.94 21.22 30.10
N ALA A 122 16.00 20.04 30.72
CA ALA A 122 17.23 19.29 30.92
C ALA A 122 17.61 18.37 29.74
N GLN A 123 16.64 18.00 28.89
CA GLN A 123 16.84 17.09 27.77
C GLN A 123 15.96 17.46 26.58
N ARG A 124 16.59 17.65 25.42
CA ARG A 124 15.93 17.94 24.15
C ARG A 124 16.42 16.96 23.09
N ASP A 125 15.59 15.96 22.83
CA ASP A 125 15.79 15.10 21.68
C ASP A 125 15.64 15.94 20.40
N PRO A 126 16.42 15.67 19.36
CA PRO A 126 16.35 16.50 18.17
C PRO A 126 15.06 16.35 17.38
N ALA A 127 14.66 17.41 16.67
CA ALA A 127 13.37 17.47 15.99
C ALA A 127 13.15 16.40 14.91
N GLY A 128 14.21 15.90 14.28
CA GLY A 128 14.15 14.82 13.30
C GLY A 128 14.59 13.45 13.82
N ASP A 129 14.66 13.25 15.14
CA ASP A 129 14.86 11.91 15.70
C ASP A 129 13.69 10.99 15.28
N ASN A 130 14.05 9.89 14.63
CA ASN A 130 13.14 8.89 14.10
C ASN A 130 13.55 7.47 14.51
N ALA A 131 14.09 7.30 15.72
CA ALA A 131 14.55 6.00 16.22
C ALA A 131 13.49 4.88 16.07
N GLY A 132 12.22 5.19 16.28
CA GLY A 132 11.09 4.29 16.07
C GLY A 132 10.93 3.83 14.61
N GLY A 133 10.86 4.78 13.67
CA GLY A 133 10.77 4.47 12.24
C GLY A 133 12.00 3.72 11.72
N MET A 134 13.19 4.06 12.21
CA MET A 134 14.43 3.34 11.88
C MET A 134 14.40 1.88 12.36
N ALA A 135 13.86 1.61 13.55
CA ALA A 135 13.73 0.25 14.07
C ALA A 135 12.80 -0.60 13.19
N LEU A 136 11.66 -0.03 12.77
CA LEU A 136 10.72 -0.70 11.87
C LEU A 136 11.35 -0.97 10.50
N LEU A 137 12.11 -0.02 9.95
CA LEU A 137 12.81 -0.21 8.67
C LEU A 137 13.95 -1.23 8.77
N LYS A 138 14.65 -1.31 9.91
CA LYS A 138 15.60 -2.41 10.18
C LYS A 138 14.92 -3.78 10.11
N GLN A 139 13.73 -3.90 10.71
CA GLN A 139 12.94 -5.13 10.64
C GLN A 139 12.50 -5.44 9.20
N ALA A 140 12.06 -4.44 8.45
CA ALA A 140 11.68 -4.60 7.04
C ALA A 140 12.85 -5.05 6.16
N VAL A 141 14.05 -4.51 6.37
CA VAL A 141 15.27 -4.96 5.66
C VAL A 141 15.58 -6.42 5.95
N LEU A 142 15.51 -6.85 7.22
CA LEU A 142 15.72 -8.26 7.60
C LEU A 142 14.66 -9.20 6.99
N LEU A 143 13.40 -8.76 6.98
CA LEU A 143 12.32 -9.51 6.36
C LEU A 143 12.55 -9.66 4.84
N GLY A 144 12.90 -8.57 4.17
CA GLY A 144 13.23 -8.58 2.75
C GLY A 144 14.39 -9.49 2.40
N ASP A 145 15.45 -9.53 3.21
CA ASP A 145 16.59 -10.44 3.04
C ASP A 145 16.16 -11.90 3.14
N THR A 146 15.49 -12.24 4.25
CA THR A 146 15.03 -13.61 4.53
C THR A 146 14.12 -14.14 3.43
N PHE A 147 13.11 -13.37 3.02
CA PHE A 147 12.15 -13.80 2.00
C PHE A 147 12.72 -13.75 0.58
N SER A 148 13.66 -12.84 0.28
CA SER A 148 14.36 -12.84 -1.00
C SER A 148 15.26 -14.07 -1.12
N GLN A 149 15.96 -14.46 -0.06
CA GLN A 149 16.75 -15.69 -0.03
C GLN A 149 15.85 -16.92 -0.20
N ALA A 150 14.74 -16.99 0.53
CA ALA A 150 13.78 -18.09 0.38
C ALA A 150 13.22 -18.17 -1.04
N ALA A 151 12.93 -17.03 -1.68
CA ALA A 151 12.48 -16.97 -3.06
C ALA A 151 13.52 -17.58 -4.02
N GLN A 152 14.81 -17.28 -3.82
CA GLN A 152 15.90 -17.87 -4.60
C GLN A 152 16.03 -19.38 -4.35
N THR A 153 15.98 -19.83 -3.09
CA THR A 153 16.04 -21.25 -2.73
C THR A 153 14.91 -22.05 -3.37
N HIS A 154 13.69 -21.50 -3.39
CA HIS A 154 12.51 -22.14 -3.97
C HIS A 154 12.28 -21.77 -5.44
N GLN A 155 13.27 -21.15 -6.10
CA GLN A 155 13.28 -20.85 -7.54
C GLN A 155 12.06 -20.04 -8.02
N THR A 156 11.58 -19.10 -7.20
CA THR A 156 10.59 -18.09 -7.61
C THR A 156 11.26 -16.71 -7.76
N VAL A 157 10.48 -15.66 -8.02
CA VAL A 157 11.02 -14.32 -8.26
C VAL A 157 11.54 -13.68 -6.98
N ALA A 158 12.78 -13.20 -7.00
CA ALA A 158 13.40 -12.51 -5.87
C ALA A 158 12.78 -11.12 -5.64
N TYR A 159 13.00 -10.55 -4.45
CA TYR A 159 12.39 -9.28 -4.08
C TYR A 159 13.20 -8.12 -4.68
N ALA A 160 12.62 -7.43 -5.67
CA ALA A 160 13.23 -6.26 -6.31
C ALA A 160 13.67 -5.19 -5.30
N SER A 161 12.94 -5.03 -4.20
CA SER A 161 13.28 -4.07 -3.14
C SER A 161 14.53 -4.43 -2.34
N HIS A 162 14.95 -5.71 -2.38
CA HIS A 162 16.14 -6.23 -1.72
C HIS A 162 17.32 -6.40 -2.68
N VAL A 163 17.07 -6.88 -3.91
CA VAL A 163 18.13 -7.11 -4.91
C VAL A 163 18.39 -5.90 -5.82
N GLY A 164 17.44 -4.98 -5.93
CA GLY A 164 17.43 -3.86 -6.88
C GLY A 164 16.39 -4.05 -7.98
N ALA A 165 15.67 -2.98 -8.34
CA ALA A 165 14.56 -3.04 -9.31
C ALA A 165 15.05 -3.02 -10.77
N SER A 166 16.02 -2.17 -11.08
CA SER A 166 16.58 -1.99 -12.43
C SER A 166 17.99 -2.57 -12.57
N ALA A 167 18.80 -2.47 -11.53
CA ALA A 167 20.16 -3.01 -11.48
C ALA A 167 20.44 -3.59 -10.09
N ALA A 168 21.35 -4.56 -10.03
CA ALA A 168 21.71 -5.20 -8.76
C ALA A 168 22.28 -4.17 -7.77
N ASN A 169 21.76 -4.17 -6.55
CA ASN A 169 22.13 -3.23 -5.48
C ASN A 169 22.02 -1.75 -5.89
N ALA A 170 21.01 -1.39 -6.68
CA ALA A 170 20.76 0.00 -7.04
C ALA A 170 19.29 0.38 -6.79
N SER A 171 19.08 1.67 -6.54
CA SER A 171 17.77 2.30 -6.52
C SER A 171 17.84 3.74 -7.02
N GLU A 172 16.68 4.35 -7.26
CA GLU A 172 16.61 5.78 -7.61
C GLU A 172 17.11 6.69 -6.48
N LEU A 173 17.10 6.21 -5.23
CA LEU A 173 17.56 6.95 -4.05
C LEU A 173 19.08 6.83 -3.84
N ASP A 174 19.65 5.69 -4.22
CA ASP A 174 21.08 5.39 -4.07
C ASP A 174 21.50 4.37 -5.13
N GLU A 175 22.38 4.77 -6.05
CA GLU A 175 22.89 3.92 -7.13
C GLU A 175 23.72 2.72 -6.63
N GLN A 176 24.09 2.70 -5.34
CA GLN A 176 24.91 1.66 -4.72
C GLN A 176 24.16 0.87 -3.64
N ALA A 177 22.86 1.14 -3.44
CA ALA A 177 22.02 0.37 -2.53
C ALA A 177 20.65 0.04 -3.12
N ALA A 178 20.19 -1.19 -2.91
CA ALA A 178 18.83 -1.61 -3.24
C ALA A 178 17.77 -0.79 -2.45
N PRO A 179 16.52 -0.68 -2.95
CA PRO A 179 15.52 0.26 -2.44
C PRO A 179 15.30 0.24 -0.91
N LEU A 180 15.23 -0.95 -0.30
CA LEU A 180 15.04 -1.06 1.16
C LEU A 180 16.22 -0.52 1.98
N LYS A 181 17.45 -0.84 1.55
CA LYS A 181 18.67 -0.39 2.22
C LYS A 181 18.88 1.10 2.02
N ALA A 182 18.63 1.60 0.81
CA ALA A 182 18.67 3.03 0.50
C ALA A 182 17.68 3.81 1.38
N MET A 183 16.42 3.34 1.47
CA MET A 183 15.40 3.97 2.31
C MET A 183 15.80 3.97 3.78
N GLN A 184 16.30 2.83 4.30
CA GLN A 184 16.78 2.73 5.67
C GLN A 184 17.90 3.74 5.98
N ALA A 185 18.87 3.88 5.08
CA ALA A 185 19.96 4.85 5.22
C ALA A 185 19.42 6.29 5.19
N SER A 186 18.43 6.55 4.35
CA SER A 186 17.85 7.89 4.18
C SER A 186 17.07 8.37 5.40
N VAL A 187 16.33 7.48 6.05
CA VAL A 187 15.56 7.80 7.26
C VAL A 187 16.40 7.81 8.54
N ALA A 188 17.69 7.44 8.47
CA ALA A 188 18.52 7.23 9.65
C ALA A 188 18.78 8.49 10.49
N GLY A 189 18.27 9.65 10.04
CA GLY A 189 18.08 10.81 10.88
C GLY A 189 19.36 11.50 11.31
N MET A 190 20.48 11.28 10.61
CA MET A 190 21.76 11.96 10.82
C MET A 190 22.40 12.21 9.45
N HIS A 191 22.24 13.41 8.91
CA HIS A 191 22.95 13.86 7.72
C HIS A 191 23.77 15.10 8.06
N GLU A 192 25.08 15.08 7.77
CA GLU A 192 25.99 16.21 8.06
C GLU A 192 25.94 16.71 9.53
N GLN A 193 25.80 15.77 10.48
CA GLN A 193 25.67 16.07 11.93
C GLN A 193 24.37 16.79 12.33
N LEU A 194 23.41 16.94 11.40
CA LEU A 194 22.08 17.45 11.69
C LEU A 194 21.06 16.31 11.74
N PRO A 195 20.14 16.32 12.71
CA PRO A 195 19.21 15.24 12.92
C PRO A 195 17.96 15.41 12.06
N HIS A 196 18.07 15.09 10.77
CA HIS A 196 17.00 15.05 9.79
C HIS A 196 17.24 13.93 8.75
N THR A 197 16.26 13.67 7.89
CA THR A 197 16.39 12.72 6.77
C THR A 197 17.50 13.15 5.82
N LYS A 198 18.24 12.20 5.24
CA LYS A 198 19.31 12.48 4.27
C LYS A 198 18.75 13.02 2.95
N ASP A 199 17.66 12.42 2.47
CA ASP A 199 17.08 12.73 1.17
C ASP A 199 15.70 13.38 1.30
N SER A 200 15.21 13.94 0.20
CA SER A 200 13.90 14.61 0.10
C SER A 200 12.75 13.60 0.10
N LEU A 201 12.42 13.07 1.28
CA LEU A 201 11.33 12.10 1.46
C LEU A 201 10.32 12.54 2.52
N ILE A 202 9.13 11.93 2.48
CA ILE A 202 8.15 12.01 3.56
C ILE A 202 8.21 10.69 4.33
N ALA A 203 8.61 10.73 5.60
CA ALA A 203 8.60 9.60 6.51
C ALA A 203 7.38 9.70 7.43
N ILE A 204 6.56 8.65 7.47
CA ILE A 204 5.44 8.53 8.41
C ILE A 204 5.74 7.38 9.36
N ALA A 205 5.87 7.68 10.66
CA ALA A 205 6.20 6.71 11.69
C ALA A 205 5.10 6.67 12.78
N ALA A 206 4.37 5.56 12.85
CA ALA A 206 3.35 5.35 13.87
C ALA A 206 3.88 4.43 14.98
N LYS A 207 3.74 4.84 16.26
CA LYS A 207 4.13 4.01 17.41
C LYS A 207 3.16 2.85 17.67
N ALA A 208 1.87 3.09 17.42
CA ALA A 208 0.82 2.09 17.52
C ALA A 208 0.39 1.68 16.11
N ASP A 209 -0.61 2.37 15.55
CA ASP A 209 -1.22 2.03 14.27
C ASP A 209 -1.15 3.19 13.26
N LEU A 210 -1.11 2.84 11.97
CA LEU A 210 -1.28 3.78 10.85
C LEU A 210 -2.50 3.36 10.03
N GLY A 211 -3.55 4.19 10.03
CA GLY A 211 -4.75 3.99 9.21
C GLY A 211 -4.76 4.89 7.98
N LEU A 212 -4.99 4.31 6.81
CA LEU A 212 -5.22 5.02 5.55
C LEU A 212 -6.60 4.63 5.02
N ILE A 213 -7.57 5.55 5.11
CA ILE A 213 -8.98 5.28 4.77
C ILE A 213 -9.47 6.39 3.84
N ALA A 214 -10.20 6.00 2.79
CA ALA A 214 -10.85 6.91 1.85
C ALA A 214 -12.33 6.53 1.71
N GLY A 215 -13.20 7.53 1.56
CA GLY A 215 -14.63 7.29 1.28
C GLY A 215 -14.90 6.85 -0.16
N GLN A 216 -13.90 6.96 -1.04
CA GLN A 216 -13.93 6.53 -2.44
C GLN A 216 -12.65 5.71 -2.68
N ASP A 217 -11.73 6.19 -3.52
CA ASP A 217 -10.53 5.46 -3.90
C ASP A 217 -9.32 5.76 -3.00
N LEU A 218 -8.50 4.72 -2.74
CA LEU A 218 -7.13 4.85 -2.25
C LEU A 218 -6.18 4.48 -3.40
N GLN A 219 -5.37 5.43 -3.85
CA GLN A 219 -4.43 5.21 -4.97
C GLN A 219 -2.98 5.27 -4.49
N LEU A 220 -2.22 4.22 -4.78
CA LEU A 220 -0.77 4.14 -4.57
C LEU A 220 -0.10 3.94 -5.93
N ALA A 221 0.74 4.89 -6.33
CA ALA A 221 1.50 4.85 -7.57
C ALA A 221 2.94 5.35 -7.31
N ASN A 222 3.92 4.69 -7.91
CA ASN A 222 5.34 5.01 -7.75
C ASN A 222 6.11 4.65 -9.04
N GLY A 223 7.35 5.12 -9.14
CA GLY A 223 8.21 4.89 -10.31
C GLY A 223 9.13 3.68 -10.22
N GLU A 224 9.29 3.05 -9.06
CA GLU A 224 10.29 2.00 -8.84
C GLU A 224 9.71 0.75 -8.16
N SER A 225 9.38 0.81 -6.86
CA SER A 225 8.77 -0.33 -6.15
C SER A 225 7.73 0.09 -5.09
N VAL A 226 6.64 -0.70 -4.97
CA VAL A 226 5.80 -0.73 -3.75
C VAL A 226 6.29 -1.85 -2.86
N ILE A 227 6.49 -1.57 -1.57
CA ILE A 227 6.91 -2.56 -0.59
C ILE A 227 5.87 -2.63 0.52
N LEU A 228 5.17 -3.76 0.60
CA LEU A 228 4.21 -4.06 1.66
C LEU A 228 4.75 -5.24 2.45
N MET A 229 5.06 -5.01 3.73
CA MET A 229 5.72 -5.99 4.59
C MET A 229 5.03 -6.03 5.94
N SER A 230 4.76 -7.24 6.41
CA SER A 230 4.17 -7.50 7.72
C SER A 230 5.04 -8.51 8.45
N GLY A 231 5.33 -8.25 9.73
CA GLY A 231 6.07 -9.21 10.57
C GLY A 231 5.24 -10.46 10.91
N GLN A 232 3.93 -10.43 10.67
CA GLN A 232 2.97 -11.52 10.86
C GLN A 232 2.13 -11.64 9.58
N ASP A 233 0.79 -11.57 9.66
CA ASP A 233 -0.11 -11.76 8.53
C ASP A 233 -0.27 -10.50 7.65
N THR A 234 -0.55 -10.72 6.36
CA THR A 234 -1.02 -9.69 5.43
C THR A 234 -2.33 -10.15 4.81
N GLN A 235 -3.33 -9.28 4.77
CA GLN A 235 -4.66 -9.61 4.29
C GLN A 235 -5.09 -8.64 3.20
N TRP A 236 -5.63 -9.17 2.10
CA TRP A 236 -6.30 -8.39 1.08
C TRP A 236 -7.74 -8.89 0.95
N SER A 237 -8.68 -7.99 1.17
CA SER A 237 -10.11 -8.28 1.05
C SER A 237 -10.73 -7.33 0.03
N SER A 238 -11.46 -7.87 -0.95
CA SER A 238 -12.21 -7.10 -1.95
C SER A 238 -13.64 -7.60 -1.98
N GLY A 239 -14.61 -6.70 -1.90
CA GLY A 239 -16.03 -7.03 -2.13
C GLY A 239 -16.37 -7.22 -3.61
N GLY A 240 -15.44 -6.92 -4.51
CA GLY A 240 -15.60 -7.04 -5.96
C GLY A 240 -14.50 -7.89 -6.58
N GLN A 241 -13.94 -7.42 -7.69
CA GLN A 241 -12.90 -8.14 -8.42
C GLN A 241 -11.51 -7.80 -7.89
N TRP A 242 -10.64 -8.79 -7.74
CA TRP A 242 -9.21 -8.60 -7.52
C TRP A 242 -8.45 -8.81 -8.84
N ARG A 243 -7.52 -7.92 -9.15
CA ARG A 243 -6.75 -7.95 -10.40
C ARG A 243 -5.27 -7.81 -10.09
N LEU A 244 -4.48 -8.75 -10.59
CA LEU A 244 -3.03 -8.75 -10.46
C LEU A 244 -2.42 -8.86 -11.86
N HIS A 245 -1.72 -7.80 -12.27
CA HIS A 245 -1.07 -7.71 -13.57
C HIS A 245 0.38 -7.24 -13.39
N THR A 246 1.31 -7.83 -14.15
CA THR A 246 2.75 -7.53 -14.12
C THR A 246 3.27 -7.48 -15.54
N GLY A 247 4.33 -6.71 -15.78
CA GLY A 247 5.04 -6.69 -17.06
C GLY A 247 6.09 -7.81 -17.20
N GLN A 248 6.41 -8.53 -16.12
CA GLN A 248 7.44 -9.56 -16.11
C GLN A 248 6.91 -10.88 -15.53
N ALA A 249 6.87 -11.00 -14.19
CA ALA A 249 6.55 -12.25 -13.52
C ALA A 249 5.75 -12.04 -12.23
N ILE A 250 4.99 -13.07 -11.85
CA ILE A 250 4.30 -13.19 -10.56
C ILE A 250 4.98 -14.36 -9.83
N GLY A 251 5.52 -14.11 -8.64
CA GLY A 251 5.97 -15.17 -7.74
C GLY A 251 5.02 -15.32 -6.57
N MET A 252 4.74 -16.57 -6.21
CA MET A 252 3.96 -16.94 -5.04
C MET A 252 4.68 -18.07 -4.33
N LEU A 253 4.99 -17.86 -3.06
CA LEU A 253 5.68 -18.83 -2.23
C LEU A 253 5.00 -18.88 -0.86
N GLY A 254 4.45 -20.05 -0.53
CA GLY A 254 3.94 -20.36 0.81
C GLY A 254 4.79 -21.46 1.44
N GLY A 255 4.77 -21.54 2.78
CA GLY A 255 5.51 -22.60 3.48
C GLY A 255 7.03 -22.39 3.59
N ALA A 256 7.58 -21.25 3.13
CA ALA A 256 9.02 -20.99 3.05
C ALA A 256 9.78 -21.17 4.39
N MET A 257 9.16 -20.77 5.49
CA MET A 257 9.74 -20.90 6.83
C MET A 257 9.13 -22.07 7.61
N LYS A 258 7.81 -22.24 7.47
CA LYS A 258 7.01 -23.34 8.02
C LYS A 258 5.70 -23.42 7.25
N ALA A 259 5.11 -24.60 7.18
CA ALA A 259 3.74 -24.74 6.68
C ALA A 259 2.74 -23.96 7.56
N GLY A 260 1.64 -23.53 6.93
CA GLY A 260 0.52 -22.92 7.62
C GLY A 260 -0.31 -23.93 8.41
N GLU A 261 -1.39 -23.45 9.03
CA GLU A 261 -2.37 -24.32 9.67
C GLU A 261 -2.90 -25.38 8.69
N GLY A 262 -3.03 -26.62 9.16
CA GLY A 262 -3.44 -27.75 8.32
C GLY A 262 -2.41 -28.17 7.26
N ASP A 263 -1.12 -27.89 7.50
CA ASP A 263 -0.02 -28.18 6.56
C ASP A 263 -0.16 -27.45 5.22
N ALA A 264 -0.81 -26.28 5.24
CA ALA A 264 -1.05 -25.50 4.03
C ALA A 264 0.21 -24.77 3.55
N GLY A 265 0.63 -25.06 2.31
CA GLY A 265 1.62 -24.27 1.58
C GLY A 265 0.95 -23.15 0.78
N VAL A 266 0.30 -23.51 -0.34
CA VAL A 266 -0.47 -22.60 -1.20
C VAL A 266 -1.82 -23.24 -1.49
N GLN A 267 -2.90 -22.48 -1.34
CA GLN A 267 -4.27 -22.90 -1.69
C GLN A 267 -4.84 -21.97 -2.77
N LEU A 268 -5.38 -22.56 -3.84
CA LEU A 268 -6.05 -21.86 -4.93
C LEU A 268 -7.42 -22.50 -5.12
N ILE A 269 -8.48 -21.83 -4.65
CA ILE A 269 -9.82 -22.40 -4.55
C ILE A 269 -10.82 -21.44 -5.18
N ALA A 270 -11.62 -21.94 -6.12
CA ALA A 270 -12.83 -21.28 -6.59
C ALA A 270 -14.04 -22.02 -6.00
N ALA A 271 -14.77 -21.37 -5.09
CA ALA A 271 -15.98 -21.97 -4.49
C ALA A 271 -17.09 -22.18 -5.54
N GLN A 272 -17.13 -21.30 -6.54
CA GLN A 272 -18.00 -21.40 -7.71
C GLN A 272 -17.22 -20.94 -8.94
N GLY A 273 -17.60 -21.47 -10.11
CA GLY A 273 -16.93 -21.16 -11.37
C GLY A 273 -15.63 -21.95 -11.58
N THR A 274 -14.99 -21.67 -12.70
CA THR A 274 -13.83 -22.42 -13.20
C THR A 274 -12.52 -21.81 -12.68
N ILE A 275 -11.56 -22.66 -12.32
CA ILE A 275 -10.15 -22.27 -12.25
C ILE A 275 -9.55 -22.52 -13.64
N ASP A 276 -9.14 -21.45 -14.32
CA ASP A 276 -8.50 -21.52 -15.63
C ASP A 276 -7.02 -21.16 -15.50
N ALA A 277 -6.14 -22.11 -15.84
CA ALA A 277 -4.69 -21.97 -15.73
C ALA A 277 -4.03 -22.29 -17.08
N GLN A 278 -3.37 -21.29 -17.67
CA GLN A 278 -2.80 -21.39 -19.02
C GLN A 278 -1.39 -20.82 -19.07
N ALA A 279 -0.52 -21.49 -19.82
CA ALA A 279 0.72 -20.93 -20.34
C ALA A 279 0.53 -20.69 -21.85
N GLN A 280 0.14 -19.46 -22.22
CA GLN A 280 -0.31 -19.16 -23.59
C GLN A 280 0.83 -19.07 -24.62
N GLY A 281 2.05 -18.78 -24.15
CA GLY A 281 3.24 -18.66 -25.00
C GLY A 281 4.33 -19.69 -24.69
N ASP A 282 4.18 -20.52 -23.65
CA ASP A 282 5.24 -21.44 -23.20
C ASP A 282 4.66 -22.63 -22.41
N THR A 283 5.49 -23.27 -21.60
CA THR A 283 5.26 -24.53 -20.92
C THR A 283 4.52 -24.33 -19.59
N LEU A 284 3.43 -25.08 -19.39
CA LEU A 284 2.85 -25.27 -18.05
C LEU A 284 3.55 -26.45 -17.35
N ARG A 285 4.14 -26.20 -16.17
CA ARG A 285 4.78 -27.25 -15.34
C ARG A 285 3.99 -27.45 -14.04
N LEU A 286 3.62 -28.69 -13.75
CA LEU A 286 3.00 -29.13 -12.50
C LEU A 286 3.82 -30.30 -11.94
N GLN A 287 4.40 -30.12 -10.75
CA GLN A 287 5.34 -31.08 -10.15
C GLN A 287 5.14 -31.13 -8.63
N ALA A 288 5.30 -32.31 -8.05
CA ALA A 288 5.34 -32.53 -6.60
C ALA A 288 6.45 -33.54 -6.27
N ARG A 289 7.02 -33.44 -5.07
CA ARG A 289 7.96 -34.45 -4.55
C ARG A 289 7.23 -35.77 -4.27
N ASP A 290 6.05 -35.64 -3.68
CA ASP A 290 5.25 -36.76 -3.21
C ASP A 290 4.08 -36.98 -4.22
N GLU A 291 2.83 -36.96 -3.79
CA GLU A 291 1.68 -37.30 -4.64
C GLU A 291 1.19 -36.14 -5.53
N VAL A 292 0.71 -36.47 -6.74
CA VAL A 292 -0.08 -35.57 -7.60
C VAL A 292 -1.44 -36.21 -7.86
N ASN A 293 -2.50 -35.59 -7.33
CA ASN A 293 -3.88 -36.03 -7.52
C ASN A 293 -4.62 -35.14 -8.53
N VAL A 294 -5.08 -35.74 -9.63
CA VAL A 294 -5.95 -35.09 -10.62
C VAL A 294 -7.27 -35.84 -10.67
N ILE A 295 -8.31 -35.26 -10.06
CA ILE A 295 -9.57 -35.96 -9.78
C ILE A 295 -10.75 -35.13 -10.26
N SER A 296 -11.67 -35.78 -10.97
CA SER A 296 -13.01 -35.26 -11.26
C SER A 296 -14.03 -36.09 -10.50
N ALA A 297 -14.72 -35.50 -9.54
CA ALA A 297 -15.62 -36.25 -8.65
C ALA A 297 -16.91 -36.71 -9.35
N ASN A 298 -17.42 -35.91 -10.29
CA ASN A 298 -18.73 -36.13 -10.90
C ASN A 298 -18.70 -36.30 -12.42
N ALA A 299 -17.56 -36.04 -13.06
CA ALA A 299 -17.43 -36.05 -14.51
C ALA A 299 -16.18 -36.82 -14.95
N HIS A 300 -15.43 -36.28 -15.91
CA HIS A 300 -14.24 -36.90 -16.46
C HIS A 300 -13.01 -36.02 -16.24
N VAL A 301 -11.83 -36.62 -16.36
CA VAL A 301 -10.56 -35.93 -16.55
C VAL A 301 -10.20 -36.08 -18.02
N ASP A 302 -10.09 -34.96 -18.73
CA ASP A 302 -9.76 -34.94 -20.17
C ASP A 302 -8.30 -34.57 -20.40
N TRP A 303 -7.62 -35.34 -21.26
CA TRP A 303 -6.24 -35.09 -21.65
C TRP A 303 -6.15 -35.05 -23.16
N ALA A 304 -5.81 -33.89 -23.70
CA ALA A 304 -5.64 -33.69 -25.13
C ALA A 304 -4.32 -32.98 -25.42
N ALA A 305 -3.62 -33.44 -26.46
CA ALA A 305 -2.42 -32.81 -26.96
C ALA A 305 -2.41 -32.83 -28.50
N LEU A 306 -1.90 -31.77 -29.11
CA LEU A 306 -1.80 -31.69 -30.57
C LEU A 306 -0.80 -32.71 -31.15
N LYS A 307 0.26 -33.03 -30.39
CA LYS A 307 1.36 -33.89 -30.86
C LYS A 307 1.39 -35.26 -30.19
N SER A 308 1.54 -35.32 -28.86
CA SER A 308 1.80 -36.57 -28.14
C SER A 308 1.35 -36.47 -26.68
N ILE A 309 0.83 -37.57 -26.13
CA ILE A 309 0.60 -37.77 -24.69
C ILE A 309 1.47 -38.95 -24.24
N ARG A 310 2.22 -38.80 -23.14
CA ARG A 310 3.14 -39.83 -22.63
C ARG A 310 2.97 -40.03 -21.12
N LEU A 311 2.85 -41.28 -20.71
CA LEU A 311 2.78 -41.70 -19.30
C LEU A 311 3.97 -42.62 -19.03
N SER A 312 4.99 -42.11 -18.36
CA SER A 312 6.28 -42.78 -18.21
C SER A 312 6.66 -42.98 -16.75
N THR A 313 7.37 -44.06 -16.47
CA THR A 313 8.00 -44.32 -15.16
C THR A 313 9.51 -44.42 -15.32
N ALA A 314 10.26 -44.10 -14.26
CA ALA A 314 11.72 -44.26 -14.24
C ALA A 314 12.17 -45.72 -14.49
N GLY A 315 11.32 -46.70 -14.16
CA GLY A 315 11.52 -48.12 -14.46
C GLY A 315 11.34 -48.51 -15.93
N GLY A 316 11.03 -47.57 -16.82
CA GLY A 316 10.96 -47.79 -18.27
C GLY A 316 9.61 -48.25 -18.80
N ALA A 317 8.58 -48.43 -17.96
CA ALA A 317 7.22 -48.63 -18.44
C ALA A 317 6.64 -47.32 -19.00
N ASN A 318 5.99 -47.38 -20.17
CA ASN A 318 5.49 -46.24 -20.92
C ASN A 318 4.20 -46.57 -21.69
N ILE A 319 3.28 -45.60 -21.75
CA ILE A 319 2.18 -45.53 -22.71
C ILE A 319 2.31 -44.22 -23.49
N THR A 320 2.37 -44.30 -24.81
CA THR A 320 2.46 -43.13 -25.71
C THR A 320 1.29 -43.11 -26.68
N ILE A 321 0.61 -41.96 -26.79
CA ILE A 321 -0.46 -41.69 -27.76
C ILE A 321 0.06 -40.63 -28.73
N GLU A 322 0.31 -41.01 -29.98
CA GLU A 322 0.97 -40.14 -30.97
C GLU A 322 0.63 -40.55 -32.40
N GLY A 323 0.37 -39.57 -33.28
CA GLY A 323 0.08 -39.83 -34.70
C GLY A 323 -1.13 -40.75 -34.95
N GLY A 324 -2.10 -40.76 -34.05
CA GLY A 324 -3.27 -41.66 -34.10
C GLY A 324 -3.00 -43.09 -33.60
N ASN A 325 -1.79 -43.39 -33.12
CA ASN A 325 -1.40 -44.69 -32.59
C ASN A 325 -1.31 -44.70 -31.07
N ILE A 326 -1.42 -45.89 -30.47
CA ILE A 326 -1.14 -46.14 -29.05
C ILE A 326 0.01 -47.15 -28.96
N THR A 327 1.10 -46.76 -28.31
CA THR A 327 2.29 -47.60 -28.09
C THR A 327 2.41 -47.92 -26.60
N ILE A 328 2.41 -49.21 -26.25
CA ILE A 328 2.57 -49.70 -24.88
C ILE A 328 3.90 -50.44 -24.79
N GLN A 329 4.80 -49.98 -23.93
CA GLN A 329 6.16 -50.52 -23.79
C GLN A 329 6.48 -50.75 -22.30
N CYS A 330 7.12 -51.87 -21.97
CA CYS A 330 7.74 -52.07 -20.67
C CYS A 330 8.88 -53.09 -20.77
N PRO A 331 9.95 -52.97 -19.95
CA PRO A 331 11.00 -53.98 -19.87
C PRO A 331 10.52 -55.33 -19.31
N GLY A 332 9.47 -55.29 -18.50
CA GLY A 332 8.87 -56.47 -17.86
C GLY A 332 7.65 -57.02 -18.61
N LYS A 333 6.72 -57.59 -17.84
CA LYS A 333 5.50 -58.22 -18.36
C LYS A 333 4.36 -57.21 -18.49
N ILE A 334 3.71 -57.19 -19.66
CA ILE A 334 2.38 -56.58 -19.82
C ILE A 334 1.34 -57.60 -19.35
N THR A 335 0.64 -57.31 -18.25
CA THR A 335 -0.45 -58.16 -17.73
C THR A 335 -1.80 -57.53 -18.03
N VAL A 336 -2.71 -58.26 -18.67
CA VAL A 336 -4.04 -57.76 -19.06
C VAL A 336 -5.14 -58.72 -18.59
N PHE A 337 -5.77 -58.36 -17.47
CA PHE A 337 -6.94 -59.06 -16.94
C PHE A 337 -8.19 -58.67 -17.74
N ALA A 338 -8.80 -59.63 -18.46
CA ALA A 338 -10.00 -59.36 -19.25
C ALA A 338 -10.87 -60.63 -19.42
N GLY A 339 -12.20 -60.48 -19.35
CA GLY A 339 -13.14 -61.58 -19.63
C GLY A 339 -13.31 -61.91 -21.13
N LYS A 340 -13.02 -60.96 -22.03
CA LYS A 340 -13.03 -61.13 -23.50
C LYS A 340 -12.03 -60.16 -24.13
N LYS A 341 -11.39 -60.56 -25.23
CA LYS A 341 -10.54 -59.69 -26.08
C LYS A 341 -11.07 -59.75 -27.51
N SER A 342 -11.31 -58.62 -28.15
CA SER A 342 -11.79 -58.53 -29.54
C SER A 342 -11.09 -57.36 -30.22
N PHE A 343 -10.43 -57.65 -31.33
CA PHE A 343 -9.70 -56.66 -32.12
C PHE A 343 -10.42 -56.52 -33.47
N ILE A 344 -11.21 -55.45 -33.60
CA ILE A 344 -11.92 -55.08 -34.84
C ILE A 344 -11.23 -53.89 -35.51
N GLY A 345 -11.66 -53.54 -36.72
CA GLY A 345 -11.04 -52.46 -37.51
C GLY A 345 -10.99 -51.09 -36.80
N PRO A 346 -10.15 -50.17 -37.29
CA PRO A 346 -9.91 -48.88 -36.66
C PRO A 346 -11.13 -47.97 -36.69
N THR A 347 -11.21 -47.05 -35.72
CA THR A 347 -12.18 -45.94 -35.66
C THR A 347 -11.45 -44.63 -35.38
N ARG A 348 -12.15 -43.49 -35.52
CA ARG A 348 -11.61 -42.15 -35.25
C ARG A 348 -12.61 -41.34 -34.43
N ALA A 349 -12.11 -40.67 -33.40
CA ALA A 349 -12.82 -39.64 -32.65
C ALA A 349 -12.01 -38.33 -32.73
N PRO A 350 -12.47 -37.29 -33.45
CA PRO A 350 -11.76 -36.02 -33.53
C PRO A 350 -11.88 -35.24 -32.22
N TYR A 351 -10.82 -34.53 -31.84
CA TYR A 351 -10.80 -33.57 -30.73
C TYR A 351 -10.39 -32.20 -31.26
N VAL A 352 -11.12 -31.15 -30.91
CA VAL A 352 -10.83 -29.77 -31.33
C VAL A 352 -10.04 -29.08 -30.23
N MET A 353 -8.79 -28.69 -30.53
CA MET A 353 -7.95 -27.98 -29.57
C MET A 353 -8.49 -26.56 -29.33
N PRO A 354 -8.52 -26.08 -28.07
CA PRO A 354 -8.87 -24.69 -27.77
C PRO A 354 -7.92 -23.71 -28.47
N PRO A 355 -8.42 -22.62 -29.07
CA PRO A 355 -7.54 -21.58 -29.61
C PRO A 355 -6.86 -20.83 -28.46
N LEU A 356 -5.53 -20.83 -28.45
CA LEU A 356 -4.77 -19.95 -27.55
C LEU A 356 -4.54 -18.59 -28.22
N PRO A 357 -4.44 -17.49 -27.45
CA PRO A 357 -4.08 -16.20 -28.01
C PRO A 357 -2.75 -16.28 -28.76
N SER A 358 -2.79 -16.02 -30.07
CA SER A 358 -1.58 -15.85 -30.86
C SER A 358 -1.03 -14.45 -30.60
N SER A 359 0.24 -14.36 -30.19
CA SER A 359 0.97 -13.13 -29.85
C SER A 359 1.03 -12.05 -30.94
N THR A 360 0.48 -12.30 -32.12
CA THR A 360 0.47 -11.36 -33.25
C THR A 360 -0.92 -11.25 -33.84
N CYS A 361 -1.65 -10.22 -33.43
CA CYS A 361 -2.77 -9.71 -34.22
C CYS A 361 -2.20 -9.14 -35.52
N LYS A 362 -2.09 -9.98 -36.56
CA LYS A 362 -1.55 -9.57 -37.87
C LYS A 362 -2.31 -8.39 -38.45
N SER A 363 -3.63 -8.33 -38.25
CA SER A 363 -4.46 -7.18 -38.63
C SER A 363 -4.10 -5.92 -37.84
N CYS A 364 -3.82 -6.04 -36.54
CA CYS A 364 -3.40 -4.90 -35.71
C CYS A 364 -2.02 -4.38 -36.13
N ILE A 365 -1.08 -5.27 -36.48
CA ILE A 365 0.22 -4.88 -37.04
C ILE A 365 0.03 -4.22 -38.42
N LEU A 366 -0.78 -4.80 -39.30
CA LEU A 366 -1.08 -4.23 -40.61
C LEU A 366 -1.76 -2.85 -40.49
N SER A 367 -2.71 -2.68 -39.56
CA SER A 367 -3.36 -1.40 -39.29
C SER A 367 -2.40 -0.38 -38.66
N ALA A 368 -1.51 -0.79 -37.74
CA ALA A 368 -0.48 0.09 -37.18
C ALA A 368 0.54 0.53 -38.25
N MET A 369 0.96 -0.40 -39.13
CA MET A 369 1.82 -0.10 -40.28
C MET A 369 1.14 0.84 -41.28
N GLN A 370 -0.15 0.69 -41.52
CA GLN A 370 -0.94 1.58 -42.39
C GLN A 370 -1.15 2.97 -41.77
N GLN A 371 -1.17 3.07 -40.44
CA GLN A 371 -1.39 4.32 -39.71
C GLN A 371 -0.09 5.02 -39.28
N GLY A 372 1.09 4.48 -39.65
CA GLY A 372 2.39 5.07 -39.31
C GLY A 372 2.73 5.07 -37.81
N ALA A 373 2.00 4.28 -37.01
CA ALA A 373 2.29 4.11 -35.59
C ALA A 373 3.31 2.97 -35.41
N ALA A 374 4.37 3.22 -34.65
CA ALA A 374 5.27 2.16 -34.21
C ALA A 374 4.43 1.09 -33.51
N GLY A 375 4.43 -0.13 -34.05
CA GLY A 375 3.71 -1.25 -33.46
C GLY A 375 4.27 -1.55 -32.07
N VAL A 376 3.65 -1.00 -31.04
CA VAL A 376 3.92 -1.38 -29.66
C VAL A 376 3.11 -2.64 -29.40
N LEU A 377 3.79 -3.79 -29.49
CA LEU A 377 3.36 -4.98 -28.79
C LEU A 377 3.54 -4.72 -27.29
N ARG A 378 2.44 -4.62 -26.55
CA ARG A 378 2.37 -4.95 -25.13
C ARG A 378 1.20 -5.88 -24.94
#